data_AF-A0A5E4QPW2-F1
#
_entry.id   AF-A0A5E4QPW2-F1
#
_cell.length_a   1.000
_cell.length_b   1.000
_cell.length_c   1.000
_cell.angle_alpha   90.00
_cell.angle_beta   90.00
_cell.angle_gamma   90.00
#
_symmetry.space_group_name_H-M   'P 1'
#
loop_
_entity.id
_entity.type
_entity.pdbx_description
1 polymer ?
#
loop_
_entity_poly.entity_id
_entity_poly.type
_entity_poly.pdbx_seq_one_letter_code
_entity_poly.pdbx_strand_id
1 'polypeptide(L)'
;MGASIAVYPMESSGLSTADQTKAALKEAINPHTMGLQVARLRKVGNAGVVLQTRSKEDLEKIKKAMPATLKVQETGQRTSLVAILNIQGHVKDGEELLGALRQQNFSEVDAKEGFPRVAFYKKTKGGSCTTVVLACSAQWRDRLMPRERVYIDWERYLVRDFLDVTCCSKCQWYGHSAKHCRAEKETCSRENQAPPGPSQGQITNEEEAMQTQNEDEGTSKKVPSPPPAHPPLRSA
;
A
#
# COMPACT_ATOMS: atom_id res chain seq x y z
N MET A 1 9.56 -13.43 -0.39
CA MET A 1 8.63 -12.30 -0.11
C MET A 1 8.25 -12.34 1.35
N GLY A 2 8.41 -11.24 2.09
CA GLY A 2 8.01 -11.17 3.51
C GLY A 2 6.49 -11.11 3.68
N ALA A 3 5.98 -11.58 4.81
CA ALA A 3 4.55 -11.53 5.13
C ALA A 3 4.25 -10.26 5.94
N SER A 4 3.02 -9.76 5.86
CA SER A 4 2.63 -8.55 6.59
C SER A 4 1.23 -8.66 7.21
N ILE A 5 1.03 -7.89 8.27
CA ILE A 5 -0.27 -7.65 8.90
C ILE A 5 -0.44 -6.15 9.15
N ALA A 6 -1.68 -5.69 9.11
CA ALA A 6 -2.10 -4.40 9.62
C ALA A 6 -2.67 -4.59 11.02
N VAL A 7 -2.31 -3.71 11.93
CA VAL A 7 -2.76 -3.71 13.32
C VAL A 7 -3.46 -2.38 13.58
N TYR A 8 -4.67 -2.45 14.11
CA TYR A 8 -5.49 -1.30 14.44
C TYR A 8 -5.88 -1.36 15.92
N PRO A 9 -6.09 -0.22 16.59
CA PRO A 9 -6.68 -0.23 17.92
C PRO A 9 -8.13 -0.74 17.87
N MET A 10 -8.54 -1.49 18.89
CA MET A 10 -9.94 -1.87 19.06
C MET A 10 -10.75 -0.65 19.54
N GLU A 11 -12.04 -0.54 19.16
CA GLU A 11 -12.87 0.64 19.47
C GLU A 11 -12.96 0.94 20.98
N SER A 12 -12.81 -0.07 21.83
CA SER A 12 -12.80 0.03 23.30
C SER A 12 -11.47 0.46 23.92
N SER A 13 -10.38 0.56 23.14
CA SER A 13 -9.03 0.77 23.66
C SER A 13 -8.63 2.22 23.90
N GLY A 14 -9.44 3.20 23.44
CA GLY A 14 -9.17 4.64 23.62
C GLY A 14 -7.94 5.17 22.87
N LEU A 15 -7.26 4.35 22.08
CA LEU A 15 -6.09 4.73 21.30
C LEU A 15 -6.53 5.42 20.00
N SER A 16 -6.19 6.70 19.87
CA SER A 16 -6.61 7.53 18.73
C SER A 16 -5.49 7.81 17.73
N THR A 17 -4.24 7.46 18.06
CA THR A 17 -3.07 7.77 17.23
C THR A 17 -2.23 6.54 16.90
N ALA A 18 -1.63 6.54 15.71
CA ALA A 18 -0.76 5.44 15.26
C ALA A 18 0.52 5.29 16.11
N ASP A 19 0.95 6.36 16.79
CA ASP A 19 2.07 6.32 17.73
C ASP A 19 1.74 5.52 19.00
N GLN A 20 0.54 5.75 19.56
CA GLN A 20 0.06 4.99 20.70
C GLN A 20 -0.10 3.50 20.36
N THR A 21 -0.68 3.19 19.20
CA THR A 21 -0.79 1.81 18.71
C THR A 21 0.59 1.17 18.48
N LYS A 22 1.57 1.94 18.01
CA LYS A 22 2.95 1.47 17.84
C LYS A 22 3.64 1.21 19.18
N ALA A 23 3.41 2.04 20.18
CA ALA A 23 3.93 1.85 21.53
C ALA A 23 3.33 0.59 22.18
N ALA A 24 2.00 0.46 22.15
CA ALA A 24 1.28 -0.70 22.67
C ALA A 24 1.76 -2.01 21.98
N LEU A 25 2.01 -1.98 20.68
CA LEU A 25 2.54 -3.13 19.95
C LEU A 25 3.96 -3.51 20.38
N LYS A 26 4.83 -2.52 20.66
CA LYS A 26 6.21 -2.74 21.13
C LYS A 26 6.26 -3.24 22.57
N GLU A 27 5.32 -2.81 23.41
CA GLU A 27 5.20 -3.28 24.79
C GLU A 27 4.70 -4.73 24.84
N ALA A 28 3.72 -5.07 23.99
CA ALA A 28 3.15 -6.41 23.96
C ALA A 28 4.07 -7.45 23.29
N ILE A 29 4.89 -7.04 22.32
CA ILE A 29 5.70 -7.95 21.50
C ILE A 29 7.16 -7.57 21.56
N ASN A 30 7.98 -8.43 22.17
CA ASN A 30 9.43 -8.30 22.16
C ASN A 30 10.05 -9.24 21.09
N PRO A 31 10.65 -8.68 20.02
CA PRO A 31 11.21 -9.49 18.94
C PRO A 31 12.38 -10.37 19.36
N HIS A 32 13.15 -9.96 20.37
CA HIS A 32 14.35 -10.68 20.82
C HIS A 32 13.98 -11.98 21.55
N THR A 33 12.98 -11.93 22.44
CA THR A 33 12.55 -13.10 23.21
C THR A 33 11.79 -14.11 22.35
N MET A 34 11.06 -13.63 21.34
CA MET A 34 10.26 -14.47 20.44
C MET A 34 11.03 -14.94 19.19
N GLY A 35 12.28 -14.50 19.02
CA GLY A 35 13.11 -14.83 17.85
C GLY A 35 12.52 -14.34 16.53
N LEU A 36 11.88 -13.17 16.52
CA LEU A 36 11.14 -12.65 15.37
C LEU A 36 12.03 -11.82 14.45
N GLN A 37 11.99 -12.11 13.15
CA GLN A 37 12.66 -11.29 12.14
C GLN A 37 11.73 -10.21 11.58
N VAL A 38 11.66 -9.07 12.28
CA VAL A 38 10.90 -7.90 11.83
C VAL A 38 11.63 -7.20 10.69
N ALA A 39 10.98 -7.08 9.54
CA ALA A 39 11.52 -6.42 8.35
C ALA A 39 11.16 -4.92 8.31
N ARG A 40 9.93 -4.57 8.69
CA ARG A 40 9.44 -3.18 8.62
C ARG A 40 8.27 -2.94 9.57
N LEU A 41 8.23 -1.77 10.19
CA LEU A 41 7.11 -1.30 10.99
C LEU A 41 6.77 0.15 10.60
N ARG A 42 5.58 0.37 10.01
CA ARG A 42 5.19 1.70 9.48
C ARG A 42 3.79 2.10 9.95
N LYS A 43 3.57 3.40 10.14
CA LYS A 43 2.26 3.97 10.45
C LYS A 43 1.37 3.95 9.20
N VAL A 44 0.08 3.75 9.40
CA VAL A 44 -0.97 3.91 8.37
C VAL A 44 -2.12 4.74 8.92
N GLY A 45 -3.07 5.12 8.06
CA GLY A 45 -4.25 5.88 8.47
C GLY A 45 -5.11 5.13 9.51
N ASN A 46 -6.06 5.86 10.12
CA ASN A 46 -6.98 5.33 11.13
C ASN A 46 -6.25 4.72 12.35
N ALA A 47 -5.22 5.41 12.85
CA ALA A 47 -4.38 4.96 13.96
C ALA A 47 -3.72 3.58 13.77
N GLY A 48 -3.63 3.07 12.53
CA GLY A 48 -3.10 1.74 12.28
C GLY A 48 -1.57 1.70 12.15
N VAL A 49 -1.02 0.50 12.29
CA VAL A 49 0.40 0.18 12.09
C VAL A 49 0.52 -1.09 11.25
N VAL A 50 1.33 -1.06 10.20
CA VAL A 50 1.64 -2.25 9.39
C VAL A 50 2.98 -2.82 9.83
N LEU A 51 2.96 -4.10 10.20
CA LEU A 51 4.12 -4.89 10.58
C LEU A 51 4.42 -5.92 9.48
N GLN A 52 5.66 -5.93 9.01
CA GLN A 52 6.17 -6.86 8.02
C GLN A 52 7.27 -7.72 8.63
N THR A 53 7.18 -9.04 8.45
CA THR A 53 8.16 -10.04 8.88
C THR A 53 8.86 -10.67 7.68
N ARG A 54 10.01 -11.29 7.91
CA ARG A 54 10.73 -12.05 6.87
C ARG A 54 10.05 -13.39 6.56
N SER A 55 9.44 -14.03 7.56
CA SER A 55 8.80 -15.34 7.43
C SER A 55 7.29 -15.29 7.76
N LYS A 56 6.52 -16.23 7.21
CA LYS A 56 5.10 -16.42 7.56
C LYS A 56 4.94 -16.97 8.99
N GLU A 57 5.87 -17.81 9.42
CA GLU A 57 5.88 -18.41 10.77
C GLU A 57 5.99 -17.34 11.86
N ASP A 58 6.86 -16.34 11.67
CA ASP A 58 6.98 -15.22 12.61
C ASP A 58 5.69 -14.41 12.70
N LEU A 59 4.99 -14.26 11.57
CA LEU A 59 3.70 -13.59 11.52
C LEU A 59 2.64 -14.34 12.36
N GLU A 60 2.65 -15.66 12.33
CA GLU A 60 1.73 -16.48 13.13
C GLU A 60 2.02 -16.39 14.63
N LYS A 61 3.31 -16.38 15.02
CA LYS A 61 3.71 -16.14 16.40
C LYS A 61 3.20 -14.78 16.90
N ILE A 62 3.34 -13.76 16.07
CA ILE A 62 2.83 -12.41 16.36
C ILE A 62 1.30 -12.40 16.50
N LYS A 63 0.57 -13.10 15.63
CA LYS A 63 -0.90 -13.20 15.74
C LYS A 63 -1.33 -13.83 17.06
N LYS A 64 -0.61 -14.86 17.52
CA LYS A 64 -0.89 -15.54 18.80
C LYS A 64 -0.56 -14.69 20.02
N ALA A 65 0.48 -13.85 19.94
CA ALA A 65 0.90 -12.98 21.04
C ALA A 65 0.20 -11.61 21.04
N MET A 66 -0.74 -11.37 20.12
CA MET A 66 -1.40 -10.07 20.01
C MET A 66 -2.36 -9.84 21.20
N PRO A 67 -2.29 -8.67 21.87
CA PRO A 67 -3.21 -8.37 22.96
C PRO A 67 -4.63 -8.11 22.44
N ALA A 68 -5.64 -8.41 23.26
CA ALA A 68 -7.05 -8.21 22.91
C ALA A 68 -7.42 -6.74 22.63
N THR A 69 -6.59 -5.78 23.05
CA THR A 69 -6.75 -4.34 22.78
C THR A 69 -6.46 -3.96 21.33
N LEU A 70 -5.81 -4.83 20.55
CA LEU A 70 -5.42 -4.59 19.18
C LEU A 70 -6.11 -5.57 18.22
N LYS A 71 -6.70 -5.03 17.14
CA LYS A 71 -7.30 -5.78 16.06
C LYS A 71 -6.26 -6.05 14.97
N VAL A 72 -6.06 -7.32 14.65
CA VAL A 72 -5.22 -7.73 13.51
C VAL A 72 -6.07 -7.84 12.26
N GLN A 73 -5.61 -7.22 11.19
CA GLN A 73 -6.13 -7.37 9.85
C GLN A 73 -5.01 -7.92 8.96
N GLU A 74 -5.26 -9.04 8.29
CA GLU A 74 -4.30 -9.57 7.34
C GLU A 74 -4.17 -8.59 6.16
N THR A 75 -2.95 -8.13 5.90
CA THR A 75 -2.68 -7.44 4.63
C THR A 75 -2.57 -8.53 3.58
N GLY A 76 -3.69 -8.85 2.93
CA GLY A 76 -3.71 -9.78 1.82
C GLY A 76 -2.79 -9.32 0.69
N GLN A 77 -2.26 -10.26 -0.08
CA GLN A 77 -1.77 -9.93 -1.41
C GLN A 77 -2.91 -9.26 -2.17
N ARG A 78 -2.60 -8.13 -2.81
CA ARG A 78 -3.58 -7.41 -3.61
C ARG A 78 -4.05 -8.35 -4.71
N THR A 79 -5.29 -8.81 -4.63
CA THR A 79 -5.90 -9.67 -5.64
C THR A 79 -5.83 -8.94 -6.98
N SER A 80 -5.31 -9.61 -8.00
CA SER A 80 -5.24 -9.05 -9.34
C SER A 80 -6.66 -8.84 -9.86
N LEU A 81 -6.92 -7.63 -10.35
CA LEU A 81 -8.18 -7.28 -10.96
C LEU A 81 -7.99 -7.14 -12.47
N VAL A 82 -8.79 -7.87 -13.23
CA VAL A 82 -8.78 -7.86 -14.70
C VAL A 82 -10.17 -7.45 -15.18
N ALA A 83 -10.25 -6.49 -16.09
CA ALA A 83 -11.49 -6.01 -16.66
C ALA A 83 -11.71 -6.58 -18.07
N ILE A 84 -12.90 -7.11 -18.28
CA ILE A 84 -13.46 -7.38 -19.61
C ILE A 84 -14.31 -6.16 -19.98
N LEU A 85 -13.89 -5.44 -21.03
CA LEU A 85 -14.44 -4.15 -21.38
C LEU A 85 -15.55 -4.26 -22.42
N ASN A 86 -16.54 -3.37 -22.30
CA ASN A 86 -17.59 -3.11 -23.29
C ASN A 86 -18.46 -4.33 -23.65
N ILE A 87 -18.82 -5.16 -22.67
CA ILE A 87 -19.84 -6.19 -22.87
C ILE A 87 -21.18 -5.51 -23.12
N GLN A 88 -21.88 -5.87 -24.20
CA GLN A 88 -23.12 -5.22 -24.58
C GLN A 88 -24.25 -5.57 -23.61
N GLY A 89 -25.04 -4.56 -23.25
CA GLY A 89 -26.19 -4.73 -22.36
C GLY A 89 -25.84 -5.00 -20.90
N HIS A 90 -26.82 -5.56 -20.18
CA HIS A 90 -26.71 -5.85 -18.76
C HIS A 90 -26.41 -7.33 -18.54
N VAL A 91 -25.22 -7.62 -18.01
CA VAL A 91 -24.89 -8.96 -17.53
C VAL A 91 -25.75 -9.23 -16.28
N LYS A 92 -26.76 -10.11 -16.42
CA LYS A 92 -27.69 -10.46 -15.33
C LYS A 92 -27.12 -11.58 -14.46
N ASP A 93 -26.44 -12.53 -15.08
CA ASP A 93 -25.88 -13.69 -14.43
C ASP A 93 -24.36 -13.72 -14.60
N GLY A 94 -23.63 -13.62 -13.48
CA GLY A 94 -22.18 -13.68 -13.48
C GLY A 94 -21.64 -15.09 -13.63
N GLU A 95 -22.37 -16.12 -13.20
CA GLU A 95 -21.93 -17.51 -13.31
C GLU A 95 -22.05 -18.02 -14.74
N GLU A 96 -23.14 -17.66 -15.44
CA GLU A 96 -23.31 -17.95 -16.86
C GLU A 96 -22.18 -17.32 -17.69
N LEU A 97 -21.87 -16.04 -17.43
CA LEU A 97 -20.76 -15.33 -18.07
C LEU A 97 -19.41 -16.04 -17.84
N LEU A 98 -19.14 -16.45 -16.59
CA LEU A 98 -17.90 -17.17 -16.26
C LEU A 98 -17.87 -18.56 -16.90
N GLY A 99 -19.00 -19.25 -17.00
CA GLY A 99 -19.15 -20.52 -17.69
C GLY A 99 -18.84 -20.41 -19.18
N ALA A 100 -19.44 -19.44 -19.87
CA ALA A 100 -19.16 -19.15 -21.28
C ALA A 100 -17.69 -18.75 -21.49
N LEU A 101 -17.16 -17.87 -20.65
CA LEU A 101 -15.76 -17.44 -20.68
C LEU A 101 -14.81 -18.65 -20.53
N ARG A 102 -15.08 -19.53 -19.57
CA ARG A 102 -14.28 -20.74 -19.34
C ARG A 102 -14.36 -21.69 -20.54
N GLN A 103 -15.56 -21.99 -21.01
CA GLN A 103 -15.76 -22.97 -22.09
C GLN A 103 -15.16 -22.51 -23.42
N GLN A 104 -15.32 -21.23 -23.79
CA GLN A 104 -14.85 -20.73 -25.08
C GLN A 104 -13.34 -20.41 -25.10
N ASN A 105 -12.73 -20.07 -23.97
CA ASN A 105 -11.35 -19.57 -23.95
C ASN A 105 -10.36 -20.46 -23.18
N PHE A 106 -10.85 -21.27 -22.24
CA PHE A 106 -10.03 -21.97 -21.24
C PHE A 106 -10.52 -23.39 -20.97
N SER A 107 -11.13 -24.05 -21.97
CA SER A 107 -11.62 -25.43 -21.84
C SER A 107 -10.48 -26.44 -21.63
N GLU A 108 -9.27 -26.07 -22.04
CA GLU A 108 -8.03 -26.81 -21.86
C GLU A 108 -7.46 -26.73 -20.42
N VAL A 109 -7.96 -25.82 -19.58
CA VAL A 109 -7.42 -25.59 -18.22
C VAL A 109 -8.14 -26.46 -17.19
N ASP A 110 -7.36 -27.17 -16.37
CA ASP A 110 -7.88 -28.05 -15.31
C ASP A 110 -8.78 -27.26 -14.35
N ALA A 111 -9.96 -27.82 -14.04
CA ALA A 111 -10.90 -27.26 -13.09
C ALA A 111 -10.32 -27.10 -11.68
N LYS A 112 -9.31 -27.92 -11.33
CA LYS A 112 -8.61 -27.85 -10.03
C LYS A 112 -7.81 -26.56 -9.83
N GLU A 113 -7.43 -25.86 -10.90
CA GLU A 113 -6.72 -24.57 -10.81
C GLU A 113 -7.62 -23.42 -10.29
N GLY A 114 -8.92 -23.68 -10.13
CA GLY A 114 -9.92 -22.65 -9.83
C GLY A 114 -10.14 -21.73 -11.02
N PHE A 115 -11.03 -20.74 -10.87
CA PHE A 115 -11.35 -19.79 -11.93
C PHE A 115 -11.49 -18.37 -11.36
N PRO A 116 -11.29 -17.30 -12.17
CA PRO A 116 -11.61 -15.94 -11.73
C PRO A 116 -13.06 -15.83 -11.29
N ARG A 117 -13.31 -14.99 -10.30
CA ARG A 117 -14.67 -14.65 -9.86
C ARG A 117 -15.02 -13.23 -10.27
N VAL A 118 -16.31 -12.95 -10.49
CA VAL A 118 -16.76 -11.57 -10.67
C VAL A 118 -16.56 -10.80 -9.37
N ALA A 119 -15.83 -9.69 -9.44
CA ALA A 119 -15.64 -8.78 -8.32
C ALA A 119 -16.77 -7.74 -8.28
N PHE A 120 -17.02 -7.06 -9.40
CA PHE A 120 -18.09 -6.07 -9.55
C PHE A 120 -18.27 -5.69 -11.03
N TYR A 121 -19.34 -4.94 -11.29
CA TYR A 121 -19.70 -4.43 -12.62
C TYR A 121 -19.54 -2.90 -12.65
N LYS A 122 -19.03 -2.36 -13.76
CA LYS A 122 -19.05 -0.92 -14.06
C LYS A 122 -19.87 -0.68 -15.32
N LYS A 123 -21.01 -0.01 -15.19
CA LYS A 123 -21.87 0.38 -16.32
C LYS A 123 -21.34 1.67 -16.94
N THR A 124 -21.36 1.76 -18.27
CA THR A 124 -21.05 3.01 -18.98
C THR A 124 -22.16 4.05 -18.72
N LYS A 125 -21.82 5.34 -18.80
CA LYS A 125 -22.82 6.42 -18.77
C LYS A 125 -23.80 6.21 -19.94
N GLY A 126 -25.06 5.88 -19.63
CA GLY A 126 -26.09 5.52 -20.61
C GLY A 126 -26.47 4.03 -20.63
N GLY A 127 -25.73 3.16 -19.93
CA GLY A 127 -26.13 1.77 -19.69
C GLY A 127 -26.05 0.81 -20.89
N SER A 128 -25.53 1.26 -22.04
CA SER A 128 -25.43 0.44 -23.26
C SER A 128 -24.38 -0.67 -23.17
N CYS A 129 -23.35 -0.47 -22.35
CA CYS A 129 -22.26 -1.42 -22.15
C CYS A 129 -21.93 -1.57 -20.67
N THR A 130 -21.43 -2.75 -20.32
CA THR A 130 -20.98 -3.12 -18.99
C THR A 130 -19.52 -3.60 -19.05
N THR A 131 -18.68 -3.06 -18.18
CA THR A 131 -17.36 -3.61 -17.88
C THR A 131 -17.49 -4.59 -16.72
N VAL A 132 -17.03 -5.83 -16.91
CA VAL A 132 -17.02 -6.85 -15.86
C VAL A 132 -15.61 -6.92 -15.29
N VAL A 133 -15.48 -6.68 -13.98
CA VAL A 133 -14.19 -6.77 -13.30
C VAL A 133 -14.09 -8.12 -12.60
N LEU A 134 -13.04 -8.87 -12.90
CA LEU A 134 -12.74 -10.19 -12.37
C LEU A 134 -11.64 -10.09 -11.32
N ALA A 135 -11.87 -10.70 -10.16
CA ALA A 135 -10.84 -10.97 -9.17
C ALA A 135 -10.20 -12.33 -9.48
N CYS A 136 -8.89 -12.35 -9.66
CA CYS A 136 -8.15 -13.54 -10.10
C CYS A 136 -6.81 -13.71 -9.36
N SER A 137 -6.27 -14.93 -9.44
CA SER A 137 -4.92 -15.23 -8.98
C SER A 137 -3.89 -14.66 -9.98
N ALA A 138 -2.62 -14.58 -9.55
CA ALA A 138 -1.54 -14.17 -10.44
C ALA A 138 -1.44 -15.05 -11.69
N GLN A 139 -1.60 -16.37 -11.54
CA GLN A 139 -1.60 -17.33 -12.65
C GLN A 139 -2.71 -17.02 -13.67
N TRP A 140 -3.92 -16.72 -13.22
CA TRP A 140 -5.03 -16.36 -14.11
C TRP A 140 -4.81 -15.02 -14.80
N ARG A 141 -4.23 -14.03 -14.10
CA ARG A 141 -3.81 -12.77 -14.74
C ARG A 141 -2.79 -13.02 -15.85
N ASP A 142 -1.78 -13.84 -15.60
CA ASP A 142 -0.73 -14.14 -16.58
C ASP A 142 -1.25 -14.95 -17.77
N ARG A 143 -2.37 -15.69 -17.62
CA ARG A 143 -3.10 -16.33 -18.73
C ARG A 143 -3.99 -15.34 -19.52
N LEU A 144 -4.65 -14.40 -18.83
CA LEU A 144 -5.60 -13.46 -19.42
C LEU A 144 -4.92 -12.33 -20.19
N MET A 145 -3.84 -11.76 -19.64
CA MET A 145 -3.21 -10.55 -20.18
C MET A 145 -2.58 -10.74 -21.57
N PRO A 146 -1.83 -11.83 -21.86
CA PRO A 146 -1.22 -12.02 -23.18
C PRO A 146 -2.24 -12.27 -24.30
N ARG A 147 -3.46 -12.73 -23.96
CA ARG A 147 -4.51 -12.96 -24.96
C ARG A 147 -5.09 -11.66 -25.51
N GLU A 148 -5.04 -10.58 -24.73
CA GLU A 148 -5.66 -9.26 -24.97
C GLU A 148 -7.18 -9.24 -25.17
N ARG A 149 -7.76 -10.34 -25.66
CA ARG A 149 -9.15 -10.49 -25.99
C ARG A 149 -9.66 -11.86 -25.55
N VAL A 150 -10.93 -11.89 -25.17
CA VAL A 150 -11.66 -13.12 -24.86
C VAL A 150 -12.94 -13.16 -25.66
N TYR A 151 -13.41 -14.37 -25.92
CA TYR A 151 -14.64 -14.66 -26.64
C TYR A 151 -15.74 -14.96 -25.64
N ILE A 152 -16.90 -14.34 -25.80
CA ILE A 152 -18.10 -14.68 -25.05
C ILE A 152 -19.23 -14.66 -26.06
N ASP A 153 -19.92 -15.79 -26.19
CA ASP A 153 -20.94 -16.05 -27.21
C ASP A 153 -20.42 -15.78 -28.63
N TRP A 154 -20.99 -14.78 -29.31
CA TRP A 154 -20.68 -14.40 -30.69
C TRP A 154 -19.77 -13.18 -30.79
N GLU A 155 -19.30 -12.66 -29.65
CA GLU A 155 -18.53 -11.41 -29.57
C GLU A 155 -17.12 -11.62 -28.99
N ARG A 156 -16.25 -10.65 -29.27
CA ARG A 156 -14.90 -10.59 -28.71
C ARG A 156 -14.72 -9.32 -27.90
N TYR A 157 -14.23 -9.47 -26.67
CA TYR A 157 -14.10 -8.38 -25.72
C TYR A 157 -12.66 -8.13 -25.35
N LEU A 158 -12.32 -6.87 -25.07
CA LEU A 158 -10.97 -6.48 -24.68
C LEU A 158 -10.75 -6.82 -23.20
N VAL A 159 -9.60 -7.42 -22.91
CA VAL A 159 -9.14 -7.74 -21.57
C VAL A 159 -7.99 -6.80 -21.20
N ARG A 160 -8.12 -6.12 -20.06
CA ARG A 160 -7.11 -5.20 -19.54
C ARG A 160 -6.96 -5.36 -18.04
N ASP A 161 -5.79 -5.00 -17.52
CA ASP A 161 -5.64 -4.82 -16.09
C ASP A 161 -6.60 -3.73 -15.61
N PHE A 162 -7.33 -4.04 -14.55
CA PHE A 162 -8.17 -3.05 -13.91
C PHE A 162 -7.38 -2.33 -12.83
N LEU A 163 -6.99 -1.09 -13.14
CA LEU A 163 -6.34 -0.18 -12.21
C LEU A 163 -7.32 0.93 -11.84
N ASP A 164 -7.83 0.89 -10.60
CA ASP A 164 -8.61 2.00 -10.06
C ASP A 164 -7.66 3.11 -9.62
N VAL A 165 -7.25 3.93 -10.59
CA VAL A 165 -6.36 5.07 -10.35
C VAL A 165 -7.19 6.34 -10.42
N THR A 166 -7.28 7.05 -9.29
CA THR A 166 -7.91 8.37 -9.27
C THR A 166 -7.04 9.35 -10.05
N CYS A 167 -7.61 9.95 -11.09
CA CYS A 167 -7.03 11.12 -11.75
C CYS A 167 -7.63 12.38 -11.13
N CYS A 168 -6.77 13.29 -10.67
CA CYS A 168 -7.20 14.56 -10.11
C CYS A 168 -7.80 15.45 -11.19
N SER A 169 -9.04 15.91 -11.03
CA SER A 169 -9.67 16.80 -12.02
C SER A 169 -9.03 18.19 -12.08
N LYS A 170 -8.30 18.61 -11.03
CA LYS A 170 -7.62 19.90 -10.96
C LYS A 170 -6.28 19.91 -11.71
N CYS A 171 -5.41 18.95 -11.42
CA CYS A 171 -4.05 18.92 -11.96
C CYS A 171 -3.78 17.77 -12.94
N GLN A 172 -4.77 16.90 -13.21
CA GLN A 172 -4.66 15.76 -14.14
C GLN A 172 -3.59 14.71 -13.75
N TRP A 173 -2.99 14.81 -12.57
CA TRP A 173 -2.09 13.81 -12.03
C TRP A 173 -2.86 12.68 -11.33
N TYR A 174 -2.26 11.50 -11.35
CA TYR A 174 -2.80 10.31 -10.72
C TYR A 174 -2.50 10.25 -9.21
N GLY A 175 -3.30 9.48 -8.48
CA GLY A 175 -3.04 9.10 -7.08
C GLY A 175 -3.63 10.03 -6.03
N HIS A 176 -4.37 11.07 -6.42
CA HIS A 176 -5.13 11.91 -5.49
C HIS A 176 -6.39 12.48 -6.15
N SER A 177 -7.35 12.88 -5.32
CA SER A 177 -8.56 13.59 -5.76
C SER A 177 -8.33 15.10 -5.72
N ALA A 178 -9.20 15.87 -6.39
CA ALA A 178 -9.13 17.34 -6.36
C ALA A 178 -9.18 17.93 -4.94
N LYS A 179 -9.88 17.27 -4.01
CA LYS A 179 -9.97 17.67 -2.60
C LYS A 179 -8.63 17.62 -1.86
N HIS A 180 -7.70 16.78 -2.30
CA HIS A 180 -6.39 16.62 -1.70
C HIS A 180 -5.27 17.10 -2.64
N CYS A 181 -5.61 17.90 -3.64
CA CYS A 181 -4.66 18.42 -4.61
C CYS A 181 -3.84 19.56 -4.01
N ARG A 182 -2.53 19.47 -4.16
CA ARG A 182 -1.57 20.51 -3.75
C ARG A 182 -1.15 21.43 -4.90
N ALA A 183 -1.68 21.22 -6.10
CA ALA A 183 -1.37 22.07 -7.24
C ALA A 183 -2.04 23.43 -7.05
N GLU A 184 -1.26 24.49 -7.22
CA GLU A 184 -1.75 25.86 -7.17
C GLU A 184 -2.65 26.16 -8.37
N LYS A 185 -2.22 25.73 -9.56
CA LYS A 185 -2.90 25.97 -10.84
C LYS A 185 -3.68 24.76 -11.31
N GLU A 186 -4.80 25.02 -12.00
CA GLU A 186 -5.54 24.01 -12.72
C GLU A 186 -4.87 23.76 -14.07
N THR A 187 -4.72 22.50 -14.46
CA THR A 187 -4.12 22.11 -15.74
C THR A 187 -5.15 21.40 -16.60
N CYS A 188 -5.28 21.86 -17.85
CA CYS A 188 -6.13 21.20 -18.83
C CYS A 188 -5.45 19.92 -19.34
N SER A 189 -6.23 18.89 -19.69
CA SER A 189 -5.70 17.61 -20.22
C SER A 189 -4.88 17.76 -21.51
N ARG A 190 -5.00 18.90 -22.21
CA ARG A 190 -4.21 19.23 -23.41
C ARG A 190 -2.78 19.70 -23.09
N GLU A 191 -2.58 20.35 -21.94
CA GLU A 191 -1.29 20.88 -21.47
C GLU A 191 -0.49 19.89 -20.63
N ASN A 192 -0.87 18.60 -20.60
CA ASN A 192 -0.22 17.55 -19.80
C ASN A 192 1.17 17.15 -20.37
N GLN A 193 1.97 18.12 -20.80
CA GLN A 193 3.41 17.99 -20.91
C GLN A 193 3.95 17.99 -19.49
N ALA A 194 4.64 16.92 -19.12
CA ALA A 194 5.24 16.79 -17.80
C ALA A 194 6.08 18.05 -17.51
N PRO A 195 5.78 18.84 -16.47
CA PRO A 195 6.80 19.72 -15.93
C PRO A 195 7.99 18.83 -15.52
N PRO A 196 9.24 19.27 -15.71
CA PRO A 196 10.39 18.51 -15.23
C PRO A 196 10.12 18.18 -13.76
N GLY A 197 10.13 16.89 -13.44
CA GLY A 197 10.04 16.45 -12.05
C GLY A 197 11.11 17.19 -11.25
N PRO A 198 10.88 17.44 -9.94
CA PRO A 198 11.90 18.09 -9.14
C PRO A 198 13.20 17.29 -9.32
N SER A 199 14.22 17.96 -9.87
CA SER A 199 15.57 17.44 -9.89
C SER A 199 15.87 16.97 -8.48
N GLN A 200 16.44 15.77 -8.34
CA GLN A 200 17.01 15.31 -7.08
C GLN A 200 18.06 16.33 -6.65
N GLY A 201 17.61 17.32 -5.90
CA GLY A 201 18.37 18.48 -5.44
C GLY A 201 18.21 18.51 -3.94
N GLN A 202 19.23 17.95 -3.29
CA GLN A 202 19.73 18.34 -1.98
C GLN A 202 18.69 18.36 -0.85
N ILE A 203 18.71 17.27 -0.09
CA ILE A 203 18.47 17.31 1.36
C ILE A 203 19.43 18.35 1.99
N THR A 204 19.02 19.61 2.08
CA THR A 204 19.62 20.56 3.01
C THR A 204 18.94 20.35 4.36
N ASN A 205 19.74 19.92 5.33
CA ASN A 205 19.35 19.93 6.73
C ASN A 205 19.22 21.40 7.15
N GLU A 206 18.00 21.88 7.33
CA GLU A 206 17.74 23.08 8.12
C GLU A 206 16.65 22.70 9.13
N GLU A 207 17.16 22.06 10.18
CA GLU A 207 16.69 22.25 11.54
C GLU A 207 16.78 23.74 11.90
N GLU A 208 15.90 24.22 12.78
CA GLU A 208 15.84 25.58 13.36
C GLU A 208 14.97 26.62 12.63
N ALA A 209 13.71 26.72 13.05
CA ALA A 209 13.07 28.01 13.34
C ALA A 209 11.76 27.82 14.14
N MET A 210 11.86 27.46 15.43
CA MET A 210 10.88 27.95 16.41
C MET A 210 11.41 27.78 17.84
N GLN A 211 12.05 28.82 18.39
CA GLN A 211 11.94 29.24 19.79
C GLN A 211 12.84 30.45 20.07
N THR A 212 12.22 31.62 20.17
CA THR A 212 12.80 32.80 20.82
C THR A 212 12.41 32.81 22.30
N GLN A 213 13.44 32.76 23.15
CA GLN A 213 13.69 33.58 24.35
C GLN A 213 12.63 33.65 25.47
N ASN A 214 13.02 33.22 26.68
CA ASN A 214 13.37 34.10 27.83
C ASN A 214 14.00 33.21 28.93
N GLU A 215 15.24 33.51 29.36
CA GLU A 215 15.61 34.16 30.65
C GLU A 215 15.25 33.30 31.87
N ASP A 216 16.02 33.13 32.95
CA ASP A 216 17.33 33.50 33.46
C ASP A 216 17.39 32.66 34.76
N GLU A 217 18.47 31.94 35.06
CA GLU A 217 18.95 31.74 36.44
C GLU A 217 20.21 30.86 36.45
N GLY A 218 21.22 31.35 37.16
CA GLY A 218 22.55 30.78 37.21
C GLY A 218 22.67 29.51 38.06
N THR A 219 23.80 28.83 37.90
CA THR A 219 24.69 28.49 39.02
C THR A 219 25.96 27.83 38.48
N SER A 220 27.07 28.44 38.88
CA SER A 220 28.46 28.03 38.76
C SER A 220 28.71 26.59 39.22
N LYS A 221 29.30 25.72 38.38
CA LYS A 221 30.21 24.65 38.83
C LYS A 221 31.37 24.41 37.86
N LYS A 222 32.54 24.75 38.40
CA LYS A 222 33.92 24.53 37.97
C LYS A 222 34.21 23.04 37.69
N VAL A 223 34.84 22.71 36.57
CA VAL A 223 35.49 21.40 36.34
C VAL A 223 36.90 21.66 35.78
N PRO A 224 37.95 20.96 36.27
CA PRO A 224 39.34 21.37 36.10
C PRO A 224 39.96 20.85 34.78
N SER A 225 40.96 21.57 34.31
CA SER A 225 41.80 21.27 33.15
C SER A 225 42.65 20.00 33.34
N PRO A 226 42.81 19.15 32.30
CA PRO A 226 43.83 18.10 32.31
C PRO A 226 45.23 18.63 31.88
N PRO A 227 46.32 18.01 32.38
CA PRO A 227 47.71 18.50 32.25
C PRO A 227 48.35 18.21 30.87
N PRO A 228 49.51 18.85 30.56
CA PRO A 228 50.07 18.91 29.21
C PRO A 228 50.80 17.65 28.74
N ALA A 229 50.88 17.51 27.42
CA ALA A 229 51.46 16.41 26.66
C ALA A 229 52.96 16.18 26.89
N HIS A 230 53.37 14.90 26.87
CA HIS A 230 54.77 14.47 26.82
C HIS A 230 55.31 14.43 25.37
N PRO A 231 56.61 14.70 25.16
CA PRO A 231 57.23 14.88 23.83
C PRO A 231 57.58 13.57 23.11
N PRO A 232 57.84 13.60 21.78
CA PRO A 232 57.99 12.41 20.97
C PRO A 232 59.37 11.75 21.13
N LEU A 233 59.37 10.41 21.16
CA LEU A 233 60.56 9.57 21.08
C LEU A 233 61.23 9.73 19.71
N ARG A 234 62.51 10.14 19.71
CA ARG A 234 63.40 10.10 18.54
C ARG A 234 64.00 8.70 18.40
N SER A 235 64.06 8.23 17.16
CA SER A 235 64.86 7.08 16.74
C SER A 235 66.27 7.53 16.32
N ALA A 236 67.24 6.66 16.61
CA ALA A 236 68.68 6.71 16.34
C ALA A 236 69.53 7.61 17.25
#